data_AF-A0A7M5XAN3-F1
#
_entry.id   AF-A0A7M5XAN3-F1
#
_cell.length_a   1.000
_cell.length_b   1.000
_cell.length_c   1.000
_cell.angle_alpha   90.00
_cell.angle_beta   90.00
_cell.angle_gamma   90.00
#
_symmetry.space_group_name_H-M   'P 1'
#
loop_
_entity.id
_entity.type
_entity.pdbx_description
1 polymer ?
#
loop_
_entity_poly.entity_id
_entity_poly.type
_entity_poly.pdbx_seq_one_letter_code
_entity_poly.pdbx_strand_id
1 'polypeptide(L)'
;MAKVDDISTLVLKKKQANCVSPGSWYIQLWEGLIALTCLLTTILVTFQIAFQASQNGLMLMLHTFDALFVLNIILKFNIGYIDKGTVVLNKEKIKDRYFKNRFIIDVISCFLLPLDYIEYFDAAAEDFKKVARALKVLKILRLYSLTSYFGHYEDQLGFNTKALRSFKYFLIAYTLIHSLSCGWFMLACPNEADVKGSFKCYSDGWAVVKKQSKLNLVFY
;
A
#
# COMPACT_ATOMS: atom_id res chain seq x y z
N MET A 1 -35.03 32.50 -21.99
CA MET A 1 -34.60 31.99 -20.67
C MET A 1 -34.74 30.47 -20.57
N ALA A 2 -35.92 29.88 -20.83
CA ALA A 2 -36.15 28.42 -20.71
C ALA A 2 -35.15 27.48 -21.44
N LYS A 3 -34.57 27.88 -22.58
CA LYS A 3 -33.61 27.05 -23.34
C LYS A 3 -32.22 26.95 -22.69
N VAL A 4 -31.83 27.92 -21.87
CA VAL A 4 -30.54 27.92 -21.16
C VAL A 4 -30.61 27.01 -19.94
N ASP A 5 -31.75 26.99 -19.26
CA ASP A 5 -32.00 26.13 -18.10
C ASP A 5 -32.01 24.64 -18.50
N ASP A 6 -32.58 24.32 -19.66
CA ASP A 6 -32.60 22.95 -20.20
C ASP A 6 -31.19 22.47 -20.63
N ILE A 7 -30.38 23.34 -21.24
CA ILE A 7 -28.98 23.00 -21.58
C ILE A 7 -28.15 22.79 -20.30
N SER A 8 -28.32 23.65 -19.29
CA SER A 8 -27.60 23.52 -18.02
C SER A 8 -27.95 22.22 -17.28
N THR A 9 -29.24 21.84 -17.26
CA THR A 9 -29.70 20.59 -16.65
C THR A 9 -29.23 19.37 -17.42
N LEU A 10 -29.22 19.40 -18.76
CA LEU A 10 -28.66 18.34 -19.60
C LEU A 10 -27.15 18.16 -19.41
N VAL A 11 -26.40 19.27 -19.30
CA VAL A 11 -24.96 19.25 -19.02
C VAL A 11 -24.70 18.69 -17.62
N LEU A 12 -25.49 19.08 -16.61
CA LEU A 12 -25.39 18.53 -15.25
C LEU A 12 -25.71 17.03 -15.23
N LYS A 13 -26.74 16.59 -15.94
CA LYS A 13 -27.13 15.16 -16.06
C LYS A 13 -26.04 14.34 -16.75
N LYS A 14 -25.41 14.88 -17.79
CA LYS A 14 -24.27 14.25 -18.50
C LYS A 14 -22.99 14.23 -17.66
N LYS A 15 -22.75 15.28 -16.85
CA LYS A 15 -21.61 15.36 -15.92
C LYS A 15 -21.79 14.37 -14.74
N GLN A 16 -23.03 14.14 -14.32
CA GLN A 16 -23.42 13.12 -13.33
C GLN A 16 -23.39 11.68 -13.88
N ALA A 17 -23.73 11.46 -15.16
CA ALA A 17 -23.76 10.11 -15.76
C ALA A 17 -22.40 9.38 -15.77
N ASN A 18 -21.29 10.12 -15.71
CA ASN A 18 -19.94 9.56 -15.67
C ASN A 18 -19.33 9.52 -14.25
N CYS A 19 -20.12 9.78 -13.21
CA CYS A 19 -19.68 9.77 -11.82
C CYS A 19 -20.48 8.73 -11.03
N VAL A 20 -19.78 7.87 -10.29
CA VAL A 20 -20.42 6.81 -9.52
C VAL A 20 -20.66 7.29 -8.09
N SER A 21 -21.82 6.95 -7.53
CA SER A 21 -22.18 7.33 -6.17
C SER A 21 -21.37 6.54 -5.12
N PRO A 22 -20.75 7.20 -4.13
CA PRO A 22 -19.91 6.54 -3.13
C PRO A 22 -20.68 5.59 -2.20
N GLY A 23 -22.00 5.74 -2.09
CA GLY A 23 -22.86 4.89 -1.26
C GLY A 23 -23.21 3.52 -1.87
N SER A 24 -22.67 3.17 -3.04
CA SER A 24 -22.99 1.90 -3.69
C SER A 24 -22.25 0.73 -3.03
N TRP A 25 -22.95 -0.38 -2.79
CA TRP A 25 -22.40 -1.57 -2.13
C TRP A 25 -21.17 -2.17 -2.85
N TYR A 26 -21.13 -2.11 -4.18
CA TYR A 26 -20.00 -2.62 -4.97
C TYR A 26 -18.74 -1.73 -4.86
N ILE A 27 -18.90 -0.42 -4.66
CA ILE A 27 -17.76 0.47 -4.37
C ILE A 27 -17.22 0.17 -2.99
N GLN A 28 -18.09 0.00 -2.00
CA GLN A 28 -17.68 -0.36 -0.65
C GLN A 28 -16.90 -1.69 -0.62
N LEU A 29 -17.39 -2.71 -1.34
CA LEU A 29 -16.70 -3.98 -1.48
C LEU A 29 -15.35 -3.83 -2.21
N TRP A 30 -15.30 -3.00 -3.26
CA TRP A 30 -14.06 -2.68 -3.97
C TRP A 30 -13.04 -1.98 -3.07
N GLU A 31 -13.45 -0.99 -2.31
CA GLU A 31 -12.56 -0.28 -1.37
C GLU A 31 -12.04 -1.22 -0.28
N GLY A 32 -12.86 -2.16 0.20
CA GLY A 32 -12.45 -3.22 1.13
C GLY A 32 -11.44 -4.18 0.52
N LEU A 33 -11.65 -4.60 -0.73
CA LEU A 33 -10.69 -5.42 -1.47
C LEU A 33 -9.34 -4.69 -1.62
N ILE A 34 -9.37 -3.42 -2.02
CA ILE A 34 -8.16 -2.62 -2.17
C ILE A 34 -7.45 -2.45 -0.82
N ALA A 35 -8.18 -2.17 0.25
CA ALA A 35 -7.62 -2.07 1.59
C ALA A 35 -6.91 -3.36 2.01
N LEU A 36 -7.51 -4.53 1.72
CA LEU A 36 -6.90 -5.83 1.97
C LEU A 36 -5.63 -6.04 1.12
N THR A 37 -5.67 -5.75 -0.18
CA THR A 37 -4.47 -5.85 -1.03
C THR A 37 -3.34 -4.92 -0.57
N CYS A 38 -3.64 -3.72 -0.07
CA CYS A 38 -2.64 -2.80 0.47
C CYS A 38 -1.94 -3.37 1.71
N LEU A 39 -2.71 -3.99 2.62
CA LEU A 39 -2.18 -4.67 3.80
C LEU A 39 -1.26 -5.83 3.41
N LEU A 40 -1.75 -6.72 2.55
CA LEU A 40 -0.98 -7.88 2.09
C LEU A 40 0.29 -7.46 1.35
N THR A 41 0.20 -6.45 0.48
CA THR A 41 1.37 -5.93 -0.23
C THR A 41 2.43 -5.43 0.73
N THR A 42 2.05 -4.71 1.79
CA THR A 42 3.02 -4.18 2.76
C THR A 42 3.76 -5.29 3.51
N ILE A 43 3.03 -6.34 3.92
CA ILE A 43 3.60 -7.51 4.62
C ILE A 43 4.51 -8.32 3.69
N LEU A 44 4.04 -8.60 2.48
CA LEU A 44 4.76 -9.40 1.50
C LEU A 44 6.02 -8.70 0.98
N VAL A 45 5.96 -7.39 0.74
CA VAL A 45 7.11 -6.61 0.25
C VAL A 45 8.19 -6.51 1.33
N THR A 46 7.82 -6.23 2.58
CA THR A 46 8.80 -6.18 3.69
C THR A 46 9.44 -7.54 3.93
N PHE A 47 8.67 -8.62 3.81
CA PHE A 47 9.20 -9.98 3.81
C PHE A 47 10.12 -10.26 2.62
N GLN A 48 9.72 -9.90 1.40
CA GLN A 48 10.51 -10.11 0.18
C GLN A 48 11.85 -9.37 0.26
N ILE A 49 11.85 -8.12 0.74
CA ILE A 49 13.06 -7.31 0.89
C ILE A 49 13.98 -7.93 1.95
N ALA A 50 13.42 -8.35 3.08
CA ALA A 50 14.20 -8.88 4.19
C ALA A 50 14.83 -10.25 3.91
N PHE A 51 14.10 -11.14 3.25
CA PHE A 51 14.52 -12.52 3.02
C PHE A 51 14.95 -12.81 1.57
N GLN A 52 14.99 -11.78 0.70
CA GLN A 52 15.21 -11.93 -0.75
C GLN A 52 14.38 -13.08 -1.37
N ALA A 53 13.14 -13.23 -0.91
CA ALA A 53 12.28 -14.33 -1.34
C ALA A 53 11.86 -14.14 -2.81
N SER A 54 12.64 -14.73 -3.72
CA SER A 54 12.42 -14.69 -5.17
C SER A 54 11.60 -15.92 -5.61
N GLN A 55 10.34 -15.97 -5.21
CA GLN A 55 9.41 -16.98 -5.70
C GLN A 55 8.54 -16.38 -6.79
N ASN A 56 8.47 -17.04 -7.97
CA ASN A 56 7.70 -16.56 -9.12
C ASN A 56 6.23 -16.28 -8.76
N GLY A 57 5.63 -17.13 -7.93
CA GLY A 57 4.25 -16.95 -7.45
C GLY A 57 4.08 -15.69 -6.58
N LEU A 58 5.04 -15.39 -5.71
CA LEU A 58 5.01 -14.20 -4.84
C LEU A 58 5.14 -12.92 -5.67
N MET A 59 6.03 -12.91 -6.68
CA MET A 59 6.17 -11.76 -7.57
C MET A 59 4.92 -11.53 -8.42
N LEU A 60 4.35 -12.58 -9.00
CA LEU A 60 3.10 -12.48 -9.76
C LEU A 60 1.96 -11.91 -8.90
N MET A 61 1.85 -12.36 -7.64
CA MET A 61 0.84 -11.85 -6.70
C MET A 61 1.05 -10.36 -6.39
N LEU A 62 2.29 -9.94 -6.12
CA LEU A 62 2.61 -8.53 -5.87
C LEU A 62 2.32 -7.64 -7.09
N HIS A 63 2.69 -8.07 -8.28
CA HIS A 63 2.40 -7.34 -9.52
C HIS A 63 0.88 -7.23 -9.77
N THR A 64 0.13 -8.29 -9.42
CA THR A 64 -1.34 -8.27 -9.51
C THR A 64 -1.94 -7.22 -8.55
N PHE A 65 -1.46 -7.16 -7.31
CA PHE A 65 -1.90 -6.15 -6.34
C PHE A 65 -1.52 -4.73 -6.74
N ASP A 66 -0.35 -4.55 -7.33
CA ASP A 66 0.08 -3.29 -7.90
C ASP A 66 -0.82 -2.82 -9.04
N ALA A 67 -1.21 -3.73 -9.94
CA ALA A 67 -2.17 -3.44 -11.02
C ALA A 67 -3.55 -3.04 -10.46
N LEU A 68 -4.06 -3.75 -9.44
CA LEU A 68 -5.32 -3.40 -8.77
C LEU A 68 -5.26 -2.02 -8.12
N PHE A 69 -4.11 -1.66 -7.53
CA PHE A 69 -3.91 -0.35 -6.92
C PHE A 69 -3.93 0.78 -7.97
N VAL A 70 -3.31 0.58 -9.13
CA VAL A 70 -3.37 1.53 -10.25
C VAL A 70 -4.80 1.70 -10.75
N LEU A 71 -5.53 0.59 -10.92
CA LEU A 71 -6.93 0.64 -11.33
C LEU A 71 -7.79 1.40 -10.32
N ASN A 72 -7.53 1.21 -9.02
CA ASN A 72 -8.20 1.95 -7.96
C ASN A 72 -7.93 3.47 -8.03
N ILE A 73 -6.71 3.90 -8.35
CA ILE A 73 -6.41 5.33 -8.56
C ILE A 73 -7.30 5.88 -9.68
N ILE A 74 -7.40 5.18 -10.82
CA ILE A 74 -8.24 5.59 -11.95
C ILE A 74 -9.71 5.66 -11.55
N LEU A 75 -10.20 4.67 -10.79
CA LEU A 75 -11.58 4.67 -10.31
C LEU A 75 -11.87 5.82 -9.36
N LYS A 76 -10.96 6.19 -8.46
CA LYS A 76 -11.13 7.32 -7.53
C LYS A 76 -11.35 8.66 -8.22
N PHE A 77 -10.84 8.85 -9.44
CA PHE A 77 -11.14 10.06 -10.23
C PHE A 77 -12.60 10.12 -10.72
N ASN A 78 -13.33 9.00 -10.70
CA ASN A 78 -14.71 8.88 -11.15
C ASN A 78 -15.71 8.66 -10.00
N ILE A 79 -15.24 8.47 -8.76
CA ILE A 79 -16.09 8.28 -7.58
C ILE A 79 -16.35 9.64 -6.92
N GLY A 80 -17.63 9.94 -6.65
CA GLY A 80 -18.03 11.15 -5.93
C GLY A 80 -17.64 11.12 -4.46
N TYR A 81 -17.61 12.29 -3.80
CA TYR A 81 -17.38 12.38 -2.36
C TYR A 81 -18.58 12.99 -1.65
N ILE A 82 -18.71 12.72 -0.35
CA ILE A 82 -19.74 13.30 0.50
C ILE A 82 -19.16 14.52 1.19
N ASP A 83 -19.79 15.68 1.02
CA ASP A 83 -19.43 16.93 1.70
C ASP A 83 -20.64 17.42 2.48
N LYS A 84 -20.51 17.49 3.82
CA LYS A 84 -21.57 17.99 4.73
C LYS A 84 -22.95 17.34 4.49
N GLY A 85 -22.98 16.03 4.25
CA GLY A 85 -24.21 15.26 4.01
C GLY A 85 -24.76 15.35 2.58
N THR A 86 -24.10 16.06 1.66
CA THR A 86 -24.49 16.13 0.24
C THR A 86 -23.50 15.38 -0.64
N VAL A 87 -24.00 14.60 -1.60
CA VAL A 87 -23.17 13.85 -2.55
C VAL A 87 -22.75 14.79 -3.68
N VAL A 88 -21.45 15.08 -3.76
CA VAL A 88 -20.88 15.93 -4.81
C VAL A 88 -20.36 15.05 -5.95
N LEU A 89 -21.05 15.10 -7.10
CA LEU A 89 -20.71 14.35 -8.32
C LEU A 89 -20.02 15.21 -9.39
N ASN A 90 -19.49 16.39 -9.03
CA ASN A 90 -18.80 17.25 -10.00
C ASN A 90 -17.33 16.85 -10.15
N LYS A 91 -16.93 16.37 -11.33
CA LYS A 91 -15.56 15.93 -11.66
C LYS A 91 -14.47 16.94 -11.36
N GLU A 92 -14.70 18.23 -11.58
CA GLU A 92 -13.71 19.28 -11.28
C GLU A 92 -13.44 19.34 -9.77
N LYS A 93 -14.51 19.39 -8.97
CA LYS A 93 -14.39 19.41 -7.50
C LYS A 93 -13.78 18.12 -6.95
N ILE A 94 -14.10 16.97 -7.55
CA ILE A 94 -13.51 15.67 -7.20
C ILE A 94 -12.00 15.71 -7.45
N LYS A 95 -11.57 16.17 -8.64
CA LYS A 95 -10.16 16.28 -9.01
C LYS A 95 -9.41 17.21 -8.05
N ASP A 96 -9.90 18.43 -7.82
CA ASP A 96 -9.22 19.42 -6.98
C ASP A 96 -9.00 18.91 -5.56
N ARG A 97 -10.03 18.28 -4.97
CA ARG A 97 -9.93 17.69 -3.63
C ARG A 97 -8.97 16.49 -3.62
N TYR A 98 -8.99 15.67 -4.67
CA TYR A 98 -8.09 14.52 -4.79
C TYR A 98 -6.63 14.97 -4.91
N PHE A 99 -6.34 15.97 -5.74
CA PHE A 99 -5.02 16.58 -5.88
C PHE A 99 -4.47 17.12 -4.56
N LYS A 100 -5.33 17.72 -3.73
CA LYS A 100 -4.92 18.32 -2.45
C LYS A 100 -4.63 17.29 -1.35
N ASN A 101 -5.40 16.20 -1.27
CA ASN A 101 -5.39 15.32 -0.09
C ASN A 101 -4.75 13.94 -0.32
N ARG A 102 -4.82 13.39 -1.54
CA ARG A 102 -4.46 11.97 -1.79
C ARG A 102 -3.44 11.80 -2.91
N PHE A 103 -3.42 12.71 -3.89
CA PHE A 103 -2.63 12.55 -5.11
C PHE A 103 -1.14 12.37 -4.85
N ILE A 104 -0.54 13.13 -3.94
CA ILE A 104 0.90 13.02 -3.64
C ILE A 104 1.26 11.60 -3.18
N ILE A 105 0.46 11.01 -2.27
CA ILE A 105 0.71 9.68 -1.72
C ILE A 105 0.48 8.60 -2.79
N ASP A 106 -0.58 8.74 -3.58
CA ASP A 106 -0.92 7.79 -4.64
C ASP A 106 0.11 7.85 -5.80
N VAL A 107 0.63 9.04 -6.13
CA VAL A 107 1.68 9.24 -7.15
C VAL A 107 3.01 8.66 -6.69
N ILE A 108 3.43 8.91 -5.45
CA ILE A 108 4.66 8.30 -4.90
C ILE A 108 4.52 6.77 -4.97
N SER A 109 3.38 6.23 -4.55
CA SER A 109 3.08 4.78 -4.57
C SER A 109 3.09 4.18 -5.97
N CYS A 110 2.68 4.95 -7.00
CA CYS A 110 2.66 4.53 -8.40
C CYS A 110 4.05 4.64 -9.05
N PHE A 111 4.77 5.73 -8.76
CA PHE A 111 6.15 5.94 -9.23
C PHE A 111 7.14 4.91 -8.68
N LEU A 112 6.80 4.26 -7.57
CA LEU A 112 7.57 3.14 -7.02
C LEU A 112 7.43 1.83 -7.83
N LEU A 113 6.37 1.66 -8.63
CA LEU A 113 6.10 0.42 -9.38
C LEU A 113 7.17 0.09 -10.44
N PRO A 114 7.64 1.05 -11.26
CA PRO A 114 8.73 0.80 -12.21
C PRO A 114 10.01 0.33 -11.53
N LEU A 115 10.25 0.71 -10.26
CA LEU A 115 11.47 0.34 -9.55
C LEU A 115 11.53 -1.16 -9.24
N ASP A 116 10.39 -1.84 -9.22
CA ASP A 116 10.33 -3.30 -9.07
C ASP A 116 10.98 -4.03 -10.26
N TYR A 117 11.07 -3.39 -11.43
CA TYR A 117 11.65 -3.98 -12.64
C TYR A 117 13.15 -3.71 -12.81
N ILE A 118 13.73 -2.80 -12.00
CA ILE A 118 15.17 -2.47 -12.07
C ILE A 118 16.04 -3.69 -11.78
N GLU A 119 15.57 -4.64 -10.96
CA GLU A 119 16.30 -5.86 -10.64
C GLU A 119 16.58 -6.74 -11.87
N TYR A 120 15.78 -6.62 -12.94
CA TYR A 120 15.96 -7.35 -14.20
C TYR A 120 16.79 -6.62 -15.23
N PHE A 121 17.19 -5.37 -14.95
CA PHE A 121 17.98 -4.57 -15.87
C PHE A 121 19.46 -4.76 -15.57
N ASP A 122 20.12 -5.64 -16.35
CA ASP A 122 21.54 -5.98 -16.15
C ASP A 122 22.48 -4.77 -16.25
N ALA A 123 22.11 -3.76 -17.04
CA ALA A 123 22.90 -2.54 -17.18
C ALA A 123 22.75 -1.54 -16.01
N ALA A 124 21.88 -1.81 -15.03
CA ALA A 124 21.75 -0.98 -13.83
C ALA A 124 22.91 -1.24 -12.86
N ALA A 125 23.51 -0.17 -12.32
CA ALA A 125 24.52 -0.27 -11.28
C ALA A 125 23.98 -0.97 -10.02
N GLU A 126 24.79 -1.82 -9.39
CA GLU A 126 24.39 -2.55 -8.18
C GLU A 126 23.96 -1.64 -7.03
N ASP A 127 24.61 -0.48 -6.86
CA ASP A 127 24.20 0.50 -5.85
C ASP A 127 22.82 1.10 -6.15
N PHE A 128 22.47 1.26 -7.43
CA PHE A 128 21.13 1.69 -7.83
C PHE A 128 20.08 0.61 -7.56
N LYS A 129 20.40 -0.67 -7.80
CA LYS A 129 19.51 -1.80 -7.45
C LYS A 129 19.26 -1.88 -5.94
N LYS A 130 20.28 -1.65 -5.11
CA LYS A 130 20.14 -1.58 -3.64
C LYS A 130 19.21 -0.46 -3.20
N VAL A 131 19.38 0.74 -3.77
CA VAL A 131 18.50 1.88 -3.48
C VAL A 131 17.07 1.61 -3.94
N ALA A 132 16.87 1.07 -5.15
CA ALA A 132 15.55 0.69 -5.66
C ALA A 132 14.85 -0.31 -4.72
N ARG A 133 15.58 -1.31 -4.20
CA ARG A 133 15.06 -2.27 -3.23
C ARG A 133 14.69 -1.61 -1.89
N ALA A 134 15.50 -0.68 -1.40
CA ALA A 134 15.18 0.08 -0.19
C ALA A 134 13.93 0.96 -0.37
N LEU A 135 13.77 1.58 -1.55
CA LEU A 135 12.60 2.40 -1.87
C LEU A 135 11.30 1.60 -1.87
N LYS A 136 11.32 0.28 -2.13
CA LYS A 136 10.13 -0.58 -2.02
C LYS A 136 9.45 -0.51 -0.63
N VAL A 137 10.19 -0.18 0.44
CA VAL A 137 9.63 0.04 1.80
C VAL A 137 8.61 1.18 1.84
N LEU A 138 8.72 2.17 0.94
CA LEU A 138 7.75 3.25 0.82
C LEU A 138 6.34 2.77 0.43
N LYS A 139 6.16 1.50 0.01
CA LYS A 139 4.83 0.89 -0.15
C LYS A 139 4.03 0.87 1.17
N ILE A 140 4.66 1.05 2.35
CA ILE A 140 3.98 1.28 3.64
C ILE A 140 3.03 2.50 3.59
N LEU A 141 3.30 3.49 2.74
CA LEU A 141 2.41 4.64 2.54
C LEU A 141 1.00 4.24 2.11
N ARG A 142 0.84 3.05 1.50
CA ARG A 142 -0.48 2.49 1.14
C ARG A 142 -1.35 2.21 2.36
N LEU A 143 -0.81 2.12 3.59
CA LEU A 143 -1.59 2.06 4.82
C LEU A 143 -2.50 3.28 5.01
N TYR A 144 -2.18 4.42 4.38
CA TYR A 144 -3.09 5.57 4.36
C TYR A 144 -4.39 5.29 3.57
N SER A 145 -4.39 4.37 2.62
CA SER A 145 -5.62 3.89 1.97
C SER A 145 -6.49 3.08 2.94
N LEU A 146 -5.87 2.30 3.83
CA LEU A 146 -6.57 1.56 4.87
C LEU A 146 -7.26 2.51 5.87
N THR A 147 -6.56 3.57 6.31
CA THR A 147 -7.16 4.54 7.24
C THR A 147 -8.32 5.30 6.62
N SER A 148 -8.25 5.60 5.33
CA SER A 148 -9.35 6.23 4.58
C SER A 148 -10.56 5.32 4.44
N TYR A 149 -10.35 4.03 4.16
CA TYR A 149 -11.43 3.03 4.10
C TYR A 149 -12.17 2.96 5.43
N PHE A 150 -11.47 2.71 6.53
CA PHE A 150 -12.10 2.64 7.84
C PHE A 150 -12.72 3.96 8.28
N GLY A 151 -12.16 5.10 7.88
CA GLY A 151 -12.76 6.42 8.13
C GLY A 151 -14.15 6.56 7.53
N HIS A 152 -14.35 6.10 6.30
CA HIS A 152 -15.67 6.12 5.66
C HIS A 152 -16.71 5.27 6.41
N TYR A 153 -16.30 4.12 6.96
CA TYR A 153 -17.18 3.27 7.78
C TYR A 153 -17.40 3.81 9.19
N GLU A 154 -16.43 4.53 9.77
CA GLU A 154 -16.61 5.22 11.05
C GLU A 154 -17.67 6.34 10.97
N ASP A 155 -17.78 7.00 9.81
CA ASP A 155 -18.78 8.05 9.56
C ASP A 155 -20.19 7.50 9.31
N GLN A 156 -20.32 6.22 8.95
CA GLN A 156 -21.62 5.57 8.78
C GLN A 156 -22.19 5.12 10.14
N LEU A 157 -23.31 5.74 10.53
CA LEU A 157 -24.05 5.44 11.74
C LEU A 157 -24.62 4.01 11.67
N GLY A 158 -24.06 3.06 12.44
CA GLY A 158 -24.63 1.71 12.53
C GLY A 158 -23.74 0.65 13.18
N PHE A 159 -22.41 0.81 13.10
CA PHE A 159 -21.46 -0.15 13.69
C PHE A 159 -20.88 0.35 15.01
N ASN A 160 -20.35 -0.57 15.82
CA ASN A 160 -19.59 -0.24 17.01
C ASN A 160 -18.28 0.48 16.62
N THR A 161 -18.34 1.80 16.48
CA THR A 161 -17.23 2.66 16.03
C THR A 161 -15.96 2.46 16.85
N LYS A 162 -16.10 2.14 18.14
CA LYS A 162 -14.97 1.80 19.03
C LYS A 162 -14.29 0.50 18.60
N ALA A 163 -15.06 -0.55 18.32
CA ALA A 163 -14.53 -1.83 17.87
C ALA A 163 -13.84 -1.71 16.51
N LEU A 164 -14.46 -0.99 15.57
CA LEU A 164 -13.91 -0.73 14.24
C LEU A 164 -12.58 0.04 14.32
N ARG A 165 -12.55 1.10 15.13
CA ARG A 165 -11.34 1.90 15.37
C ARG A 165 -10.23 1.07 16.02
N SER A 166 -10.57 0.23 17.00
CA SER A 166 -9.61 -0.69 17.64
C SER A 166 -9.01 -1.65 16.61
N PHE A 167 -9.85 -2.28 15.78
CA PHE A 167 -9.41 -3.19 14.73
C PHE A 167 -8.52 -2.51 13.69
N LYS A 168 -8.86 -1.28 13.26
CA LYS A 168 -8.03 -0.46 12.37
C LYS A 168 -6.62 -0.27 12.93
N TYR A 169 -6.50 0.16 14.20
CA TYR A 169 -5.19 0.39 14.81
C TYR A 169 -4.43 -0.90 15.05
N PHE A 170 -5.11 -1.99 15.35
CA PHE A 170 -4.49 -3.31 15.45
C PHE A 170 -3.82 -3.73 14.13
N LEU A 171 -4.52 -3.61 12.99
CA LEU A 171 -3.95 -3.94 11.67
C LEU A 171 -2.75 -3.06 11.32
N ILE A 172 -2.82 -1.77 11.63
CA ILE A 172 -1.71 -0.83 11.41
C ILE A 172 -0.52 -1.21 12.30
N ALA A 173 -0.73 -1.41 13.60
CA ALA A 173 0.33 -1.77 14.55
C ALA A 173 0.99 -3.10 14.16
N TYR A 174 0.21 -4.11 13.81
CA TYR A 174 0.70 -5.40 13.33
C TYR A 174 1.63 -5.24 12.12
N THR A 175 1.18 -4.46 11.12
CA THR A 175 1.98 -4.25 9.90
C THR A 175 3.27 -3.48 10.18
N LEU A 176 3.24 -2.51 11.10
CA LEU A 176 4.44 -1.77 11.51
C LEU A 176 5.42 -2.65 12.29
N ILE A 177 4.94 -3.47 13.23
CA ILE A 177 5.78 -4.40 14.00
C ILE A 177 6.45 -5.41 13.06
N HIS A 178 5.70 -5.97 12.11
CA HIS A 178 6.24 -6.87 11.08
C HIS A 178 7.29 -6.18 10.20
N SER A 179 7.03 -4.94 9.78
CA SER A 179 7.98 -4.15 8.97
C SER A 179 9.27 -3.87 9.74
N LEU A 180 9.15 -3.51 11.02
CA LEU A 180 10.28 -3.24 11.90
C LEU A 180 11.08 -4.50 12.22
N SER A 181 10.42 -5.64 12.45
CA SER A 181 11.11 -6.92 12.69
C SER A 181 11.86 -7.39 11.44
N CYS A 182 11.28 -7.24 10.25
CA CYS A 182 11.93 -7.49 8.98
C CYS A 182 13.15 -6.56 8.76
N GLY A 183 13.00 -5.27 9.08
CA GLY A 183 14.12 -4.31 9.04
C GLY A 183 15.23 -4.67 10.02
N TRP A 184 14.88 -5.08 11.24
CA TRP A 184 15.84 -5.53 12.25
C TRP A 184 16.62 -6.78 11.82
N PHE A 185 15.94 -7.71 11.13
CA PHE A 185 16.58 -8.88 10.52
C PHE A 185 17.59 -8.49 9.44
N MET A 186 17.23 -7.56 8.54
CA MET A 186 18.15 -7.09 7.49
C MET A 186 19.42 -6.45 8.05
N LEU A 187 19.34 -5.75 9.18
CA LEU A 187 20.52 -5.17 9.83
C LEU A 187 21.44 -6.25 10.39
N ALA A 188 20.90 -7.38 10.84
CA ALA A 188 21.69 -8.48 11.38
C ALA A 188 22.31 -9.36 10.30
N CYS A 189 21.58 -9.55 9.20
CA CYS A 189 21.97 -10.38 8.08
C CYS A 189 21.88 -9.53 6.80
N PRO A 190 22.95 -8.76 6.47
CA PRO A 190 23.00 -8.09 5.19
C PRO A 190 22.88 -9.16 4.11
N ASN A 191 21.93 -8.97 3.19
CA ASN A 191 21.59 -9.98 2.19
C ASN A 191 22.65 -10.06 1.06
N GLU A 192 23.89 -10.28 1.45
CA GLU A 192 25.03 -10.61 0.59
C GLU A 192 25.02 -12.11 0.38
N ALA A 193 24.71 -12.53 -0.86
CA ALA A 193 24.73 -13.94 -1.21
C ALA A 193 26.19 -14.45 -1.19
N ASP A 194 26.49 -15.40 -0.31
CA ASP A 194 27.72 -16.17 -0.40
C ASP A 194 27.66 -17.12 -1.60
N VAL A 195 28.81 -17.57 -2.10
CA VAL A 195 28.96 -18.49 -3.25
C VAL A 195 28.15 -19.81 -3.09
N LYS A 196 27.69 -20.11 -1.87
CA LYS A 196 26.89 -21.30 -1.51
C LYS A 196 25.39 -21.03 -1.30
N GLY A 197 24.90 -19.81 -1.53
CA GLY A 197 23.48 -19.48 -1.38
C GLY A 197 22.96 -19.39 0.06
N SER A 198 23.85 -19.36 1.06
CA SER A 198 23.49 -19.18 2.47
C SER A 198 23.56 -17.71 2.89
N PHE A 199 22.57 -17.23 3.65
CA PHE A 199 22.58 -15.90 4.26
C PHE A 199 23.79 -15.75 5.21
N LYS A 200 24.74 -14.87 4.88
CA LYS A 200 25.84 -14.51 5.77
C LYS A 200 25.36 -13.41 6.72
N CYS A 201 25.14 -13.77 7.98
CA CYS A 201 24.91 -12.78 9.03
C CYS A 201 26.24 -12.25 9.56
N TYR A 202 26.27 -11.00 10.01
CA TYR A 202 27.47 -10.41 10.60
C TYR A 202 27.92 -11.28 11.79
N SER A 203 29.20 -11.67 11.82
CA SER A 203 29.74 -12.62 12.81
C SER A 203 29.57 -12.11 14.24
N ASP A 204 29.67 -10.80 14.43
CA ASP A 204 29.55 -10.15 15.74
C ASP A 204 28.12 -9.59 15.94
N GLY A 205 27.20 -9.99 15.04
CA GLY A 205 25.80 -9.60 15.08
C GLY A 205 25.07 -10.34 16.18
N TRP A 206 24.08 -9.69 16.79
CA TRP A 206 23.25 -10.25 17.87
C TRP A 206 22.57 -11.58 17.49
N ALA A 207 22.36 -11.83 16.19
CA ALA A 207 21.81 -13.07 15.64
C ALA A 207 22.78 -14.26 15.77
N VAL A 208 24.10 -14.02 15.73
CA VAL A 208 25.15 -15.05 15.77
C VAL A 208 25.77 -15.16 17.17
N VAL A 209 25.95 -14.04 17.88
CA VAL A 209 26.57 -13.98 19.21
C VAL A 209 25.84 -14.86 20.25
N LYS A 210 24.50 -14.99 20.16
CA LYS A 210 23.73 -15.89 21.04
C LYS A 210 23.97 -17.38 20.77
N LYS A 211 24.44 -17.76 19.57
CA LYS A 211 24.76 -19.15 19.24
C LYS A 211 26.08 -19.56 19.91
N GLN A 212 27.06 -18.66 19.99
CA GLN A 212 28.36 -18.92 20.61
C GLN A 212 28.29 -18.97 22.14
N SER A 213 27.48 -18.12 22.79
CA SER A 213 27.33 -18.14 24.26
C SER A 213 26.64 -19.40 24.79
N LYS A 214 25.73 -20.02 24.02
CA LYS A 214 25.12 -21.31 24.38
C LYS A 214 26.01 -22.51 24.12
N LEU A 215 26.91 -22.46 23.13
CA LEU A 215 27.89 -23.53 22.88
C LEU A 215 29.00 -23.56 23.96
N ASN A 216 29.36 -22.41 24.52
CA ASN A 216 30.35 -22.33 25.60
C ASN A 216 29.83 -22.75 26.98
N LEU A 217 28.51 -22.99 27.13
CA LEU A 217 27.90 -23.46 28.38
C LEU A 217 27.66 -24.99 28.41
N VAL A 218 28.05 -25.72 27.37
CA VAL A 218 27.96 -27.20 27.30
C VAL A 218 29.34 -27.87 27.44
N PHE A 219 30.41 -27.09 27.57
CA PHE A 219 31.80 -27.56 27.68
C PHE A 219 32.48 -27.18 29.01
N TYR A 220 31.71 -27.03 30.09
CA TYR A 220 32.23 -27.01 31.46
C TYR A 220 31.34 -27.84 32.39
#